data_AF-A0A3D2DL13-F1
#
_entry.id   AF-A0A3D2DL13-F1
#
_cell.length_a   1.000
_cell.length_b   1.000
_cell.length_c   1.000
_cell.angle_alpha   90.00
_cell.angle_beta   90.00
_cell.angle_gamma   90.00
#
_symmetry.space_group_name_H-M   'P 1'
#
loop_
_entity.id
_entity.type
_entity.pdbx_description
1 polymer ?
#
loop_
_entity_poly.entity_id
_entity_poly.type
_entity_poly.pdbx_seq_one_letter_code
_entity_poly.pdbx_strand_id
1 'polypeptide(L)' 'KYNVEMPIVEQVNLVLFDGKAPADGVKDLMLRDKKIEAGNVDWN' A
#
# COMPACT_ATOMS: atom_id res chain seq x y z
N LYS A 1 4.91 11.66 -12.08
CA LYS A 1 4.55 10.63 -11.06
C LYS A 1 3.23 11.08 -10.47
N TYR A 2 2.16 10.30 -10.65
CA TYR A 2 0.83 10.67 -10.17
C TYR A 2 0.92 10.92 -8.67
N ASN A 3 0.45 12.09 -8.20
CA ASN A 3 0.52 12.48 -6.80
C ASN A 3 -0.56 11.76 -5.97
N VAL A 4 -0.69 10.46 -6.23
CA VAL A 4 -1.66 9.55 -5.65
C VAL A 4 -0.91 8.75 -4.61
N GLU A 5 -1.30 8.94 -3.36
CA GLU A 5 -0.79 8.17 -2.24
C GLU A 5 -1.33 6.74 -2.34
N MET A 6 -0.44 5.74 -2.39
CA MET A 6 -0.79 4.31 -2.54
C MET A 6 -0.26 3.50 -1.34
N PRO A 7 -0.87 3.67 -0.17
CA PRO A 7 -0.38 3.08 1.07
C PRO A 7 -0.35 1.54 1.08
N ILE A 8 -1.26 0.80 0.42
CA ILE A 8 -1.12 -0.67 0.32
C ILE A 8 0.11 -1.03 -0.50
N VAL A 9 0.30 -0.39 -1.66
CA VAL A 9 1.46 -0.67 -2.53
C VAL A 9 2.77 -0.35 -1.81
N GLU A 10 2.82 0.75 -1.07
CA GLU A 10 3.96 1.11 -0.23
C GLU A 10 4.24 0.05 0.84
N GLN A 11 3.23 -0.37 1.60
CA GLN A 11 3.41 -1.39 2.64
C GLN A 11 3.83 -2.75 2.06
N VAL A 12 3.30 -3.14 0.90
CA VAL A 12 3.70 -4.37 0.20
C VAL A 12 5.16 -4.28 -0.26
N ASN A 13 5.59 -3.14 -0.81
CA ASN A 13 7.00 -2.95 -1.19
C ASN A 13 7.93 -3.04 0.03
N LEU A 14 7.54 -2.46 1.17
CA LEU A 14 8.33 -2.56 2.40
C LEU A 14 8.47 -4.02 2.87
N VAL A 15 7.42 -4.83 2.72
CA VAL A 15 7.45 -6.26 3.10
C VAL A 15 8.28 -7.08 2.11
N LEU A 16 8.15 -6.82 0.80
CA LEU A 16 8.82 -7.60 -0.23
C LEU A 16 10.31 -7.26 -0.38
N PHE A 17 10.68 -5.99 -0.19
CA PHE A 17 12.02 -5.50 -0.51
C PHE A 17 12.79 -4.96 0.70
N ASP A 18 12.09 -4.42 1.70
CA ASP A 18 12.74 -3.79 2.87
C ASP A 18 12.66 -4.66 4.14
N GLY A 19 12.20 -5.90 4.02
CA GLY A 19 12.19 -6.89 5.12
C GLY A 19 11.20 -6.56 6.24
N LYS A 20 10.22 -5.68 5.99
CA LYS A 20 9.16 -5.38 6.96
C LYS A 20 8.35 -6.65 7.25
N ALA A 21 8.03 -6.89 8.53
CA ALA A 21 7.17 -8.01 8.89
C ALA A 21 5.77 -7.82 8.29
N PRO A 22 5.18 -8.85 7.65
CA PRO A 22 3.85 -8.76 7.05
C PRO A 22 2.76 -8.34 8.05
N ALA A 23 2.87 -8.80 9.31
CA ALA A 23 1.93 -8.46 10.37
C ALA A 23 1.93 -6.95 10.69
N ASP A 24 3.10 -6.32 10.70
CA ASP A 24 3.24 -4.88 10.94
C ASP A 24 2.70 -4.07 9.76
N GLY A 25 2.96 -4.52 8.52
CA GLY A 25 2.38 -3.92 7.32
C GLY A 25 0.85 -3.94 7.34
N VAL A 26 0.24 -5.06 7.73
CA VAL A 26 -1.22 -5.17 7.85
C VAL A 26 -1.75 -4.30 8.99
N LYS A 27 -1.07 -4.26 10.14
CA LYS A 27 -1.48 -3.43 11.29
C LYS A 27 -1.51 -1.95 10.93
N ASP A 28 -0.50 -1.47 10.22
CA ASP A 28 -0.44 -0.08 9.74
C ASP A 28 -1.54 0.22 8.72
N LEU A 29 -1.92 -0.76 7.89
CA LEU A 29 -3.03 -0.62 6.93
C LEU A 29 -4.41 -0.64 7.59
N MET A 30 -4.57 -1.28 8.76
CA MET A 30 -5.84 -1.40 9.46
C MET A 30 -6.14 -0.21 10.39
N LEU A 31 -5.11 0.55 10.79
CA LEU A 31 -5.24 1.72 11.66
C LEU A 31 -5.51 3.03 10.92
N ARG A 32 -5.49 3.01 9.58
CA ARG A 32 -5.69 4.20 8.73
C ARG A 32 -7.12 4.29 8.19
N ASP A 33 -7.48 5.49 7.73
CA ASP A 33 -8.72 5.71 6.99
C ASP A 33 -8.72 5.04 5.62
N LYS A 34 -9.89 4.54 5.21
CA LYS A 34 -10.09 3.91 3.91
C LYS A 34 -9.81 4.92 2.79
N LYS A 35 -8.82 4.62 1.95
CA LYS A 35 -8.43 5.44 0.78
C LYS A 35 -8.55 4.61 -0.50
N ILE A 36 -9.05 5.22 -1.57
CA ILE A 36 -9.12 4.60 -2.90
C ILE A 36 -7.71 4.63 -3.50
N GLU A 37 -7.14 3.44 -3.77
CA GLU A 37 -5.77 3.32 -4.30
C GLU A 37 -5.73 3.01 -5.80
N ALA A 38 -6.85 2.51 -6.34
CA ALA A 38 -6.99 2.13 -7.74
C ALA A 38 -8.22 2.83 -8.32
N GLY A 39 -8.09 4.13 -8.60
CA GLY A 39 -9.19 4.92 -9.19
C GLY A 39 -9.44 4.60 -10.66
N ASN A 40 -8.41 4.16 -11.40
CA ASN A 40 -8.48 3.92 -12.85
C ASN A 40 -7.28 3.05 -13.34
N VAL A 41 -7.02 1.93 -12.68
CA VAL A 41 -5.90 1.05 -13.06
C VAL A 41 -6.39 0.10 -14.16
N ASP A 42 -6.18 0.49 -15.41
CA ASP A 42 -6.35 -0.40 -16.56
C ASP A 42 -5.16 -1.36 -16.60
N TRP A 43 -5.43 -2.65 -16.40
CA TRP A 43 -4.43 -3.71 -16.56
C TRP A 43 -4.52 -4.22 -18.00
N ASN A 44 -3.82 -3.56 -18.93
CA ASN A 44 -3.56 -4.06 -20.29
C ASN A 44 -2.18 -4.69 -20.38
#